data_AF-Q0KFQ2-F1
#
_entry.id   AF-Q0KFQ2-F1
#
_cell.length_a   1.000
_cell.length_b   1.000
_cell.length_c   1.000
_cell.angle_alpha   90.00
_cell.angle_beta   90.00
_cell.angle_gamma   90.00
#
_symmetry.space_group_name_H-M   'P 1'
#
loop_
_entity.id
_entity.type
_entity.pdbx_description
1 polymer ?
#
loop_
_entity_poly.entity_id
_entity_poly.type
_entity_poly.pdbx_seq_one_letter_code
_entity_poly.pdbx_strand_id
1 'polypeptide(L)'
;MQLKQLYFELYPEIQNHPERSRMLLQALQALAATGAIMLPARASWEKVGQPALPMWIKLVRTHNEAPKEDFSKIPWVPELGFWPELTSAQLAAAKCINEFLLQRRGNLQRIPIKERSLEIFGDEKRLDAMRQGNTLFSGRLSLDTLGAFTVPLPLPYRPAPVSGKPLLVVENHNSYWSFGEWNQRALRYSAVVYGAGEAFRSTGAALRQVLHEVKGTDVLYLGDLDPKGIGIPLDFNRSSASDEPKVAPAMEWYEWLLSHGFRRKKAVCTNAHPQSAIDWLGETLGEELAELWRGECWIPQEALGFEQLSAL
;
A
#
# COMPACT_ATOMS: atom_id res chain seq x y z
N MET A 1 9.16 15.29 -26.06
CA MET A 1 9.97 15.22 -24.83
C MET A 1 10.07 13.78 -24.30
N GLN A 2 8.96 13.05 -24.11
CA GLN A 2 8.97 11.67 -23.58
C GLN A 2 9.76 10.63 -24.40
N LEU A 3 9.72 10.65 -25.73
CA LEU A 3 10.40 9.63 -26.57
C LEU A 3 11.92 9.63 -26.40
N LYS A 4 12.54 10.82 -26.32
CA LYS A 4 13.98 10.97 -26.12
C LYS A 4 14.41 10.42 -24.76
N GLN A 5 13.62 10.75 -23.74
CA GLN A 5 13.86 10.31 -22.38
C GLN A 5 13.79 8.78 -22.27
N LEU A 6 12.72 8.16 -22.78
CA LEU A 6 12.56 6.70 -22.81
C LEU A 6 13.66 6.00 -23.60
N TYR A 7 14.09 6.56 -24.72
CA TYR A 7 15.19 5.99 -25.51
C TYR A 7 16.51 6.00 -24.73
N PHE A 8 16.83 7.09 -24.02
CA PHE A 8 18.07 7.15 -23.21
C PHE A 8 17.97 6.34 -21.90
N GLU A 9 16.78 6.12 -21.36
CA GLU A 9 16.56 5.17 -20.26
C GLU A 9 16.83 3.71 -20.69
N LEU A 10 16.46 3.35 -21.92
CA LEU A 10 16.70 2.01 -22.48
C LEU A 10 18.14 1.79 -22.96
N TYR A 11 18.85 2.86 -23.33
CA TYR A 11 20.25 2.83 -23.77
C TYR A 11 21.10 3.87 -23.01
N PRO A 12 21.37 3.65 -21.71
CA PRO A 12 22.10 4.59 -20.85
C PRO A 12 23.50 4.93 -21.38
N GLU A 13 24.14 3.99 -22.06
CA GLU A 13 25.46 4.14 -22.68
C GLU A 13 25.51 5.21 -23.77
N ILE A 14 24.35 5.53 -24.37
CA ILE A 14 24.23 6.54 -25.44
C ILE A 14 24.01 7.94 -24.85
N GLN A 15 23.57 8.07 -23.60
CA GLN A 15 23.15 9.34 -23.00
C GLN A 15 24.25 10.41 -23.00
N ASN A 16 25.50 10.00 -22.75
CA ASN A 16 26.68 10.87 -22.72
C ASN A 16 27.49 10.86 -24.02
N HIS A 17 27.01 10.17 -25.06
CA HIS A 17 27.73 10.07 -26.33
C HIS A 17 27.58 11.36 -27.16
N PRO A 18 28.66 11.90 -27.76
CA PRO A 18 28.60 13.14 -28.55
C PRO A 18 27.60 13.05 -29.72
N GLU A 19 27.44 11.87 -30.29
CA GLU A 19 26.55 11.60 -31.43
C GLU A 19 25.14 11.10 -31.04
N ARG A 20 24.72 11.21 -29.78
CA ARG A 20 23.46 10.63 -29.27
C ARG A 20 22.21 11.00 -30.09
N SER A 21 22.14 12.25 -30.55
CA SER A 21 21.03 12.73 -31.39
C SER A 21 21.05 12.12 -32.78
N ARG A 22 22.25 11.85 -33.33
CA ARG A 22 22.41 11.18 -34.62
C ARG A 22 22.04 9.71 -34.54
N MET A 23 22.42 9.03 -33.46
CA MET A 23 22.07 7.62 -33.23
C MET A 23 20.56 7.42 -33.09
N LEU A 24 19.89 8.29 -32.32
CA LEU A 24 18.43 8.28 -32.20
C LEU A 24 17.75 8.55 -33.56
N LEU A 25 18.24 9.52 -34.34
CA LEU A 25 17.67 9.80 -35.66
C LEU A 25 17.80 8.58 -36.60
N GLN A 26 18.95 7.90 -36.60
CA GLN A 26 19.17 6.70 -37.40
C GLN A 26 18.23 5.56 -37.00
N ALA A 27 18.02 5.33 -35.69
CA ALA A 27 17.07 4.34 -35.20
C ALA A 27 15.64 4.66 -35.68
N LEU A 28 15.21 5.92 -35.60
CA LEU A 28 13.90 6.35 -36.08
C LEU A 28 13.77 6.19 -37.60
N GLN A 29 14.82 6.50 -38.36
CA GLN A 29 14.81 6.31 -39.81
C GLN A 29 14.75 4.83 -40.21
N ALA A 30 15.45 3.95 -39.51
CA ALA A 30 15.39 2.51 -39.74
C ALA A 30 13.97 1.95 -39.44
N LEU A 31 13.35 2.40 -38.36
CA LEU A 31 11.95 2.04 -38.04
C LEU A 31 10.96 2.60 -39.06
N ALA A 32 11.22 3.78 -39.62
CA ALA A 32 10.37 4.36 -40.66
C ALA A 32 10.53 3.61 -42.00
N ALA A 33 11.75 3.20 -42.34
CA ALA A 33 12.05 2.44 -43.55
C ALA A 33 11.40 1.04 -43.53
N THR A 34 11.24 0.44 -42.35
CA THR A 34 10.52 -0.83 -42.14
C THR A 34 9.00 -0.65 -42.03
N GLY A 35 8.49 0.58 -42.13
CA GLY A 35 7.07 0.88 -42.03
C GLY A 35 6.48 0.72 -40.63
N ALA A 36 7.29 0.47 -39.60
CA ALA A 36 6.83 0.34 -38.21
C ALA A 36 6.39 1.68 -37.61
N ILE A 37 6.95 2.79 -38.10
CA ILE A 37 6.57 4.15 -37.73
C ILE A 37 6.46 5.05 -38.97
N MET A 38 5.77 6.17 -38.81
CA MET A 38 5.80 7.29 -39.75
C MET A 38 6.44 8.51 -39.09
N LEU A 39 7.40 9.10 -39.80
CA LEU A 39 8.00 10.38 -39.43
C LEU A 39 7.09 11.53 -39.84
N PRO A 40 7.06 12.63 -39.07
CA PRO A 40 6.22 13.77 -39.37
C PRO A 40 6.82 14.62 -40.49
N ALA A 41 6.00 15.49 -41.07
CA ALA A 41 6.45 16.47 -42.06
C ALA A 41 7.55 17.38 -41.47
N ARG A 42 8.43 17.91 -42.33
CA ARG A 42 9.63 18.70 -41.95
C ARG A 42 9.33 19.91 -41.05
N ALA A 43 8.13 20.47 -41.13
CA ALA A 43 7.68 21.57 -40.27
C ALA A 43 7.53 21.19 -38.79
N SER A 44 7.41 19.90 -38.47
CA SER A 44 7.28 19.36 -37.11
C SER A 44 8.59 18.75 -36.58
N TRP A 45 9.72 19.28 -37.04
CA TRP A 45 11.05 18.92 -36.56
C TRP A 45 11.60 20.04 -35.67
N GLU A 46 12.54 19.69 -34.80
CA GLU A 46 13.19 20.66 -33.91
C GLU A 46 13.90 21.75 -34.72
N LYS A 47 13.73 23.01 -34.30
CA LYS A 47 14.40 24.17 -34.92
C LYS A 47 15.86 24.32 -34.47
N VAL A 48 16.23 23.68 -33.37
CA VAL A 48 17.54 23.77 -32.72
C VAL A 48 18.01 22.36 -32.39
N GLY A 49 19.25 22.01 -32.75
CA GLY A 49 19.86 20.70 -32.54
C GLY A 49 20.57 20.19 -33.81
N GLN A 50 21.74 19.58 -33.64
CA GLN A 50 22.48 18.96 -34.75
C GLN A 50 22.73 17.46 -34.43
N PRO A 51 22.08 16.52 -35.17
CA PRO A 51 20.99 16.73 -36.11
C PRO A 51 19.64 17.06 -35.43
N ALA A 52 18.75 17.71 -36.15
CA ALA A 52 17.38 17.99 -35.70
C ALA A 52 16.57 16.68 -35.63
N LEU A 53 15.78 16.52 -34.57
CA LEU A 53 14.92 15.35 -34.36
C LEU A 53 13.44 15.68 -34.60
N PRO A 54 12.61 14.69 -34.96
CA PRO A 54 11.17 14.90 -35.08
C PRO A 54 10.54 15.17 -33.71
N MET A 55 9.57 16.08 -33.66
CA MET A 55 8.87 16.42 -32.41
C MET A 55 7.93 15.30 -31.92
N TRP A 56 7.41 14.51 -32.86
CA TRP A 56 6.54 13.36 -32.60
C TRP A 56 6.75 12.30 -33.70
N ILE A 57 6.33 11.07 -33.45
CA ILE A 57 6.27 9.98 -34.44
C ILE A 57 4.90 9.31 -34.36
N LYS A 58 4.44 8.70 -35.45
CA LYS A 58 3.20 7.91 -35.44
C LYS A 58 3.53 6.43 -35.58
N LEU A 59 3.14 5.62 -34.60
CA LEU A 59 3.30 4.17 -34.66
C LEU A 59 2.31 3.59 -35.69
N VAL A 60 2.82 2.82 -36.64
CA VAL A 60 1.98 2.07 -37.58
C VAL A 60 1.70 0.72 -36.93
N ARG A 61 0.54 0.60 -36.28
CA ARG A 61 0.08 -0.69 -35.76
C ARG A 61 -0.47 -1.50 -36.92
N THR A 62 0.28 -2.48 -37.40
CA THR A 62 -0.32 -3.64 -38.05
C THR A 62 -1.14 -4.36 -36.98
N HIS A 63 -2.46 -4.21 -37.03
CA HIS A 63 -3.34 -5.15 -36.35
C HIS A 63 -3.16 -6.51 -37.05
N ASN A 64 -2.19 -7.30 -36.60
CA ASN A 64 -2.30 -8.74 -36.76
C ASN A 64 -3.50 -9.13 -35.89
N GLU A 65 -4.66 -9.32 -36.52
CA GLU A 65 -5.75 -10.07 -35.88
C GLU A 65 -5.20 -11.48 -35.66
N ALA A 66 -4.66 -11.72 -34.47
CA ALA A 66 -4.38 -13.07 -34.03
C ALA A 66 -5.68 -13.88 -34.18
N PRO A 67 -5.62 -15.14 -34.65
CA PRO A 67 -6.81 -15.98 -34.77
C PRO A 67 -7.55 -15.98 -33.43
N LYS A 68 -8.85 -15.66 -33.47
CA LYS A 68 -9.71 -15.70 -32.28
C LYS A 68 -9.72 -17.15 -31.78
N GLU A 69 -9.08 -17.37 -30.64
CA GLU A 69 -9.03 -18.67 -30.00
C GLU A 69 -10.44 -19.16 -29.67
N ASP A 70 -10.72 -20.43 -29.97
CA ASP A 70 -12.02 -21.05 -29.76
C ASP A 70 -12.12 -21.62 -28.34
N PHE A 71 -12.53 -20.77 -27.40
CA PHE A 71 -12.64 -21.10 -25.97
C PHE A 71 -13.69 -22.19 -25.67
N SER A 72 -14.58 -22.53 -26.61
CA SER A 72 -15.59 -23.57 -26.42
C SER A 72 -15.02 -24.99 -26.39
N LYS A 73 -13.82 -25.18 -26.96
CA LYS A 73 -13.12 -26.48 -27.00
C LYS A 73 -12.24 -26.76 -25.79
N ILE A 74 -12.12 -25.79 -24.89
CA ILE A 74 -11.28 -25.91 -23.70
C ILE A 74 -12.02 -26.77 -22.66
N PRO A 75 -11.36 -27.79 -22.07
CA PRO A 75 -11.91 -28.53 -20.95
C PRO A 75 -11.83 -27.68 -19.68
N TRP A 76 -12.88 -26.91 -19.42
CA TRP A 76 -12.96 -26.03 -18.26
C TRP A 76 -13.15 -26.81 -16.96
N VAL A 77 -12.41 -26.41 -15.92
CA VAL A 77 -12.61 -26.91 -14.56
C VAL A 77 -13.93 -26.37 -13.98
N PRO A 78 -14.59 -27.11 -13.05
CA PRO A 78 -15.87 -26.71 -12.48
C PRO A 78 -15.87 -25.31 -11.86
N GLU A 79 -14.75 -24.90 -11.27
CA GLU A 79 -14.56 -23.59 -10.63
C GLU A 79 -14.62 -22.43 -11.62
N LEU A 80 -14.48 -22.69 -12.92
CA LEU A 80 -14.62 -21.73 -14.00
C LEU A 80 -15.87 -22.01 -14.86
N GLY A 81 -16.88 -22.69 -14.33
CA GLY A 81 -18.12 -23.02 -15.06
C GLY A 81 -18.89 -21.80 -15.60
N PHE A 82 -18.62 -20.60 -15.05
CA PHE A 82 -19.18 -19.33 -15.52
C PHE A 82 -18.43 -18.72 -16.72
N TRP A 83 -17.46 -19.42 -17.31
CA TRP A 83 -16.67 -18.94 -18.45
C TRP A 83 -17.49 -18.41 -19.65
N PRO A 84 -18.70 -18.93 -19.99
CA PRO A 84 -19.46 -18.42 -21.14
C PRO A 84 -19.89 -16.95 -20.98
N GLU A 85 -19.93 -16.44 -19.75
CA GLU A 85 -20.33 -15.06 -19.44
C GLU A 85 -19.15 -14.06 -19.53
N LEU A 86 -17.94 -14.54 -19.81
CA LEU A 86 -16.73 -13.74 -19.78
C LEU A 86 -16.48 -13.00 -21.10
N THR A 87 -15.95 -11.78 -20.99
CA THR A 87 -15.42 -11.04 -22.15
C THR A 87 -14.18 -11.72 -22.72
N SER A 88 -13.83 -11.43 -23.98
CA SER A 88 -12.61 -11.98 -24.62
C SER A 88 -11.33 -11.75 -23.80
N ALA A 89 -11.21 -10.59 -23.14
CA ALA A 89 -10.07 -10.28 -22.29
C ALA A 89 -10.04 -11.12 -21.00
N GLN A 90 -11.21 -11.40 -20.43
CA GLN A 90 -11.34 -12.26 -19.24
C GLN A 90 -11.13 -13.74 -19.57
N LEU A 91 -11.55 -14.18 -20.75
CA LEU A 91 -11.37 -15.57 -21.23
C LEU A 91 -9.89 -15.96 -21.32
N ALA A 92 -9.03 -15.06 -21.79
CA ALA A 92 -7.58 -15.31 -21.80
C ALA A 92 -7.03 -15.54 -20.38
N ALA A 93 -7.43 -14.71 -19.41
CA ALA A 93 -7.02 -14.88 -18.02
C ALA A 93 -7.61 -16.15 -17.38
N ALA A 94 -8.88 -16.45 -17.67
CA ALA A 94 -9.55 -17.66 -17.20
C ALA A 94 -8.85 -18.91 -17.75
N LYS A 95 -8.41 -18.90 -19.00
CA LYS A 95 -7.66 -20.01 -19.60
C LYS A 95 -6.36 -20.30 -18.84
N CYS A 96 -5.57 -19.28 -18.51
CA CYS A 96 -4.35 -19.46 -17.71
C CYS A 96 -4.66 -20.08 -16.33
N ILE A 97 -5.73 -19.61 -15.67
CA ILE A 97 -6.18 -20.17 -14.39
C ILE A 97 -6.64 -21.63 -14.58
N ASN A 98 -7.36 -21.94 -15.66
CA ASN A 98 -7.84 -23.28 -15.97
C ASN A 98 -6.69 -24.27 -16.13
N GLU A 99 -5.69 -23.91 -16.94
CA GLU A 99 -4.49 -24.72 -17.16
C GLU A 99 -3.74 -24.95 -15.85
N PHE A 100 -3.57 -23.90 -15.04
CA PHE A 100 -2.98 -23.99 -13.72
C PHE A 100 -3.74 -24.98 -12.81
N LEU A 101 -5.07 -24.86 -12.71
CA LEU A 101 -5.88 -25.73 -11.85
C LEU A 101 -5.88 -27.18 -12.33
N LEU A 102 -5.86 -27.42 -13.65
CA LEU A 102 -5.69 -28.76 -14.21
C LEU A 102 -4.33 -29.38 -13.85
N GLN A 103 -3.26 -28.60 -13.94
CA GLN A 103 -1.90 -29.05 -13.61
C GLN A 103 -1.69 -29.30 -12.11
N ARG A 104 -2.34 -28.51 -11.24
CA ARG A 104 -2.20 -28.58 -9.78
C ARG A 104 -3.30 -29.38 -9.08
N ARG A 105 -4.14 -30.09 -9.84
CA ARG A 105 -5.30 -30.81 -9.29
C ARG A 105 -4.86 -31.81 -8.20
N GLY A 106 -5.44 -31.66 -7.01
CA GLY A 106 -5.14 -32.52 -5.86
C GLY A 106 -3.83 -32.20 -5.10
N ASN A 107 -3.05 -31.22 -5.53
CA ASN A 107 -1.82 -30.78 -4.86
C ASN A 107 -1.68 -29.26 -4.89
N LEU A 108 -2.67 -28.58 -4.29
CA LEU A 108 -2.73 -27.12 -4.27
C LEU A 108 -2.36 -26.59 -2.88
N GLN A 109 -1.08 -26.22 -2.71
CA GLN A 109 -0.60 -25.58 -1.49
C GLN A 109 -1.11 -24.14 -1.38
N ARG A 110 -1.38 -23.65 -0.17
CA ARG A 110 -1.64 -22.21 0.05
C ARG A 110 -0.33 -21.42 0.07
N ILE A 111 -0.21 -20.43 -0.81
CA ILE A 111 0.95 -19.53 -0.91
C ILE A 111 0.52 -18.06 -1.06
N PRO A 112 1.42 -17.09 -0.84
CA PRO A 112 1.15 -15.67 -1.05
C PRO A 112 0.63 -15.34 -2.46
N ILE A 113 -0.30 -14.40 -2.55
CA ILE A 113 -0.96 -13.99 -3.81
C ILE A 113 0.02 -13.61 -4.91
N LYS A 114 1.11 -12.92 -4.57
CA LYS A 114 2.12 -12.47 -5.55
C LYS A 114 2.89 -13.64 -6.16
N GLU A 115 3.22 -14.64 -5.35
CA GLU A 115 3.85 -15.87 -5.83
C GLU A 115 2.90 -16.66 -6.73
N ARG A 116 1.63 -16.80 -6.32
CA ARG A 116 0.63 -17.47 -7.15
C ARG A 116 0.35 -16.70 -8.44
N SER A 117 0.33 -15.38 -8.39
CA SER A 117 0.12 -14.53 -9.56
C SER A 117 1.27 -14.70 -10.56
N LEU A 118 2.51 -14.73 -10.08
CA LEU A 118 3.68 -14.98 -10.90
C LEU A 118 3.64 -16.38 -11.54
N GLU A 119 3.23 -17.41 -10.80
CA GLU A 119 3.11 -18.77 -11.34
C GLU A 119 2.03 -18.88 -12.43
N ILE A 120 0.85 -18.26 -12.23
CA ILE A 120 -0.26 -18.37 -13.18
C ILE A 120 -0.03 -17.47 -14.41
N PHE A 121 0.51 -16.27 -14.22
CA PHE A 121 0.51 -15.23 -15.26
C PHE A 121 1.89 -14.72 -15.67
N GLY A 122 2.96 -15.09 -14.96
CA GLY A 122 4.28 -14.47 -15.13
C GLY A 122 4.33 -13.01 -14.68
N ASP A 123 3.34 -12.54 -13.92
CA ASP A 123 3.21 -11.16 -13.42
C ASP A 123 2.69 -11.21 -11.97
N GLU A 124 3.53 -10.77 -11.03
CA GLU A 124 3.26 -10.84 -9.59
C GLU A 124 2.10 -9.94 -9.14
N LYS A 125 1.71 -8.94 -9.95
CA LYS A 125 0.66 -7.97 -9.63
C LYS A 125 -0.67 -8.31 -10.30
N ARG A 126 -0.68 -9.28 -11.21
CA ARG A 126 -1.85 -9.57 -12.05
C ARG A 126 -3.09 -9.92 -11.23
N LEU A 127 -2.98 -10.80 -10.25
CA LEU A 127 -4.09 -11.16 -9.36
C LEU A 127 -4.57 -9.99 -8.52
N ASP A 128 -3.67 -9.16 -7.98
CA ASP A 128 -4.04 -7.96 -7.21
C ASP A 128 -4.82 -6.96 -8.09
N ALA A 129 -4.35 -6.70 -9.31
CA ALA A 129 -5.04 -5.84 -10.26
C ALA A 129 -6.43 -6.37 -10.64
N MET A 130 -6.56 -7.69 -10.80
CA MET A 130 -7.84 -8.32 -11.08
C MET A 130 -8.84 -8.13 -9.93
N ARG A 131 -8.39 -8.21 -8.68
CA ARG A 131 -9.28 -8.03 -7.51
C ARG A 131 -9.87 -6.62 -7.38
N GLN A 132 -9.20 -5.61 -7.91
CA GLN A 132 -9.64 -4.20 -7.80
C GLN A 132 -10.69 -3.80 -8.86
N GLY A 133 -10.96 -4.65 -9.85
CA GLY A 133 -11.90 -4.37 -10.94
C GLY A 133 -13.05 -5.38 -11.06
N ASN A 134 -13.95 -5.15 -12.02
CA ASN A 134 -15.02 -6.10 -12.38
C ASN A 134 -14.44 -7.27 -13.20
N THR A 135 -13.71 -8.17 -12.53
CA THR A 135 -13.00 -9.30 -13.15
C THR A 135 -13.49 -10.64 -12.61
N LEU A 136 -12.77 -11.73 -12.89
CA LEU A 136 -13.08 -13.09 -12.42
C LEU A 136 -13.31 -13.19 -10.90
N PHE A 137 -12.74 -12.29 -10.10
CA PHE A 137 -12.81 -12.30 -8.63
C PHE A 137 -13.97 -11.48 -8.04
N SER A 138 -14.93 -11.02 -8.85
CA SER A 138 -16.13 -10.30 -8.41
C SER A 138 -17.18 -11.23 -7.75
N GLY A 139 -16.74 -12.08 -6.83
CA GLY A 139 -17.56 -13.07 -6.12
C GLY A 139 -17.75 -14.40 -6.88
N ARG A 140 -17.24 -14.52 -8.11
CA ARG A 140 -17.34 -15.74 -8.93
C ARG A 140 -16.20 -16.72 -8.71
N LEU A 141 -15.01 -16.22 -8.37
CA LEU A 141 -13.82 -16.99 -8.06
C LEU A 141 -13.15 -16.42 -6.81
N SER A 142 -12.78 -17.28 -5.86
CA SER A 142 -12.07 -16.86 -4.65
C SER A 142 -10.56 -17.07 -4.79
N LEU A 143 -9.76 -16.33 -4.02
CA LEU A 143 -8.30 -16.59 -3.93
C LEU A 143 -8.00 -17.98 -3.38
N ASP A 144 -8.85 -18.46 -2.48
CA ASP A 144 -8.72 -19.77 -1.87
C ASP A 144 -8.81 -20.90 -2.91
N THR A 145 -9.65 -20.75 -3.93
CA THR A 145 -9.71 -21.66 -5.09
C THR A 145 -8.36 -21.78 -5.80
N LEU A 146 -7.54 -20.74 -5.77
CA LEU A 146 -6.21 -20.74 -6.38
C LEU A 146 -5.10 -21.14 -5.40
N GLY A 147 -5.44 -21.53 -4.17
CA GLY A 147 -4.46 -21.74 -3.12
C GLY A 147 -3.62 -20.47 -2.90
N ALA A 148 -4.25 -19.30 -3.00
CA ALA A 148 -3.63 -18.00 -2.78
C ALA A 148 -4.21 -17.32 -1.55
N PHE A 149 -3.39 -16.56 -0.83
CA PHE A 149 -3.86 -15.68 0.23
C PHE A 149 -3.09 -14.36 0.22
N THR A 150 -3.70 -13.31 0.78
CA THR A 150 -3.03 -12.03 0.95
C THR A 150 -2.11 -12.07 2.16
N VAL A 151 -0.85 -11.66 1.97
CA VAL A 151 0.08 -11.41 3.06
C VAL A 151 -0.03 -9.93 3.44
N PRO A 152 -0.41 -9.58 4.68
CA PRO A 152 -0.40 -8.19 5.11
C PRO A 152 1.03 -7.66 5.14
N LEU A 153 1.20 -6.35 4.95
CA LEU A 153 2.51 -5.73 5.15
C LEU A 153 2.94 -5.91 6.62
N PRO A 154 4.19 -6.32 6.89
CA PRO A 154 4.65 -6.52 8.25
C PRO A 154 4.66 -5.18 9.01
N LEU A 155 4.22 -5.21 10.27
CA LEU A 155 4.32 -4.08 11.18
C LEU A 155 5.65 -4.17 11.94
N PRO A 156 6.50 -3.12 11.92
CA PRO A 156 7.68 -3.07 12.77
C PRO A 156 7.28 -3.04 14.26
N TYR A 157 7.87 -3.92 15.06
CA TYR A 157 7.67 -3.94 16.50
C TYR A 157 8.95 -4.30 17.28
N ARG A 158 9.02 -3.82 18.53
CA ARG A 158 10.07 -4.12 19.50
C ARG A 158 9.48 -4.94 20.64
N PRO A 159 9.73 -6.26 20.69
CA PRO A 159 9.30 -7.07 21.81
C PRO A 159 10.09 -6.72 23.09
N ALA A 160 9.46 -6.93 24.24
CA ALA A 160 10.11 -6.90 25.54
C ALA A 160 10.15 -8.33 26.12
N PRO A 161 11.05 -8.64 27.07
CA PRO A 161 11.12 -9.95 27.73
C PRO A 161 9.98 -10.15 28.75
N VAL A 162 8.74 -9.82 28.36
CA VAL A 162 7.52 -9.98 29.15
C VAL A 162 6.38 -10.38 28.20
N SER A 163 5.50 -11.27 28.66
CA SER A 163 4.30 -11.72 27.93
C SER A 163 3.04 -11.45 28.73
N GLY A 164 1.88 -11.48 28.09
CA GLY A 164 0.59 -11.25 28.76
C GLY A 164 0.38 -9.80 29.20
N LYS A 165 1.15 -8.86 28.64
CA LYS A 165 0.95 -7.42 28.75
C LYS A 165 0.33 -6.87 27.45
N PRO A 166 -0.32 -5.70 27.48
CA PRO A 166 -0.82 -5.09 26.26
C PRO A 166 0.31 -4.75 25.28
N LEU A 167 -0.04 -4.57 24.01
CA LEU A 167 0.77 -3.87 23.03
C LEU A 167 0.58 -2.37 23.15
N LEU A 168 1.63 -1.59 22.85
CA LEU A 168 1.51 -0.16 22.63
C LEU A 168 1.84 0.17 21.18
N VAL A 169 0.86 0.64 20.42
CA VAL A 169 1.06 1.24 19.09
C VAL A 169 1.37 2.72 19.28
N VAL A 170 2.47 3.16 18.69
CA VAL A 170 2.86 4.57 18.63
C VAL A 170 2.94 5.05 17.20
N GLU A 171 2.37 6.21 16.92
CA GLU A 171 2.27 6.72 15.55
C GLU A 171 3.63 7.12 14.96
N ASN A 172 4.48 7.78 15.75
CA ASN A 172 5.74 8.37 15.29
C ASN A 172 6.95 7.43 15.46
N HIS A 173 7.90 7.46 14.53
CA HIS A 173 9.11 6.61 14.55
C HIS A 173 10.10 6.97 15.67
N ASN A 174 10.18 8.23 16.09
CA ASN A 174 11.02 8.65 17.22
C ASN A 174 10.40 8.25 18.56
N SER A 175 9.07 8.33 18.66
CA SER A 175 8.31 7.80 19.79
C SER A 175 8.43 6.28 19.86
N TYR A 176 8.39 5.58 18.73
CA TYR A 176 8.67 4.14 18.63
C TYR A 176 10.04 3.76 19.19
N TRP A 177 11.08 4.53 18.86
CA TRP A 177 12.39 4.30 19.46
C TRP A 177 12.34 4.54 20.97
N SER A 178 11.84 5.69 21.42
CA SER A 178 11.83 6.11 22.83
C SER A 178 11.05 5.14 23.73
N PHE A 179 9.81 4.83 23.37
CA PHE A 179 8.99 3.85 24.09
C PHE A 179 9.58 2.46 24.01
N GLY A 180 10.14 2.08 22.85
CA GLY A 180 10.76 0.77 22.65
C GLY A 180 11.96 0.54 23.57
N GLU A 181 12.86 1.53 23.70
CA GLU A 181 14.01 1.48 24.62
C GLU A 181 13.58 1.50 26.07
N TRP A 182 12.69 2.43 26.45
CA TRP A 182 12.20 2.55 27.82
C TRP A 182 11.49 1.27 28.29
N ASN A 183 10.67 0.67 27.41
CA ASN A 183 9.92 -0.54 27.75
C ASN A 183 10.79 -1.79 27.94
N GLN A 184 12.06 -1.79 27.50
CA GLN A 184 13.01 -2.88 27.84
C GLN A 184 13.26 -2.98 29.34
N ARG A 185 13.09 -1.88 30.08
CA ARG A 185 13.25 -1.83 31.54
C ARG A 185 11.91 -1.75 32.26
N ALA A 186 10.97 -0.96 31.73
CA ALA A 186 9.67 -0.76 32.36
C ALA A 186 8.76 -2.01 32.27
N LEU A 187 8.94 -2.84 31.23
CA LEU A 187 8.19 -4.09 31.01
C LEU A 187 6.66 -3.93 31.13
N ARG A 188 6.15 -2.77 30.69
CA ARG A 188 4.73 -2.43 30.75
C ARG A 188 3.95 -2.99 29.58
N TYR A 189 4.62 -3.18 28.45
CA TYR A 189 4.05 -3.70 27.21
C TYR A 189 4.79 -4.95 26.75
N SER A 190 4.08 -5.92 26.16
CA SER A 190 4.72 -7.10 25.56
C SER A 190 5.52 -6.70 24.32
N ALA A 191 5.06 -5.69 23.59
CA ALA A 191 5.83 -5.01 22.56
C ALA A 191 5.34 -3.57 22.34
N VAL A 192 6.24 -2.76 21.78
CA VAL A 192 5.92 -1.45 21.20
C VAL A 192 5.89 -1.61 19.68
N VAL A 193 4.84 -1.12 19.03
CA VAL A 193 4.57 -1.27 17.59
C VAL A 193 4.59 0.11 16.93
N TYR A 194 5.22 0.20 15.76
CA TYR A 194 5.21 1.43 14.97
C TYR A 194 3.97 1.49 14.07
N GLY A 195 3.10 2.49 14.29
CA GLY A 195 1.84 2.67 13.56
C GLY A 195 1.99 3.28 12.16
N ALA A 196 3.05 4.09 11.92
CA ALA A 196 3.31 4.73 10.63
C ALA A 196 2.16 5.63 10.10
N GLY A 197 1.47 6.35 10.98
CA GLY A 197 0.43 7.31 10.61
C GLY A 197 -0.78 6.66 9.92
N GLU A 198 -1.22 7.23 8.79
CA GLU A 198 -2.41 6.76 8.06
C GLU A 198 -2.31 5.33 7.55
N ALA A 199 -1.09 4.83 7.31
CA ALA A 199 -0.89 3.46 6.87
C ALA A 199 -1.42 2.46 7.90
N PHE A 200 -1.47 2.82 9.20
CA PHE A 200 -1.99 1.98 10.26
C PHE A 200 -3.39 1.42 9.98
N ARG A 201 -4.25 2.21 9.30
CA ARG A 201 -5.66 1.87 9.03
C ARG A 201 -5.84 0.54 8.30
N SER A 202 -4.84 0.09 7.54
CA SER A 202 -4.88 -1.16 6.77
C SER A 202 -4.04 -2.29 7.38
N THR A 203 -3.67 -2.19 8.66
CA THR A 203 -2.72 -3.11 9.31
C THR A 203 -3.34 -4.12 10.28
N GLY A 204 -4.68 -4.25 10.31
CA GLY A 204 -5.39 -5.09 11.30
C GLY A 204 -4.91 -6.53 11.35
N ALA A 205 -4.77 -7.19 10.20
CA ALA A 205 -4.23 -8.54 10.10
C ALA A 205 -2.77 -8.66 10.61
N ALA A 206 -1.91 -7.69 10.29
CA ALA A 206 -0.53 -7.68 10.79
C ALA A 206 -0.50 -7.44 12.31
N LEU A 207 -1.35 -6.56 12.83
CA LEU A 207 -1.45 -6.29 14.26
C LEU A 207 -1.92 -7.52 15.04
N ARG A 208 -2.88 -8.29 14.48
CA ARG A 208 -3.30 -9.59 15.04
C ARG A 208 -2.14 -10.56 15.14
N GLN A 209 -1.31 -10.63 14.10
CA GLN A 209 -0.14 -11.49 14.08
C GLN A 209 0.85 -11.10 15.19
N VAL A 210 1.18 -9.81 15.33
CA VAL A 210 2.06 -9.32 16.40
C VAL A 210 1.50 -9.66 17.78
N LEU A 211 0.19 -9.42 18.01
CA LEU A 211 -0.48 -9.71 19.28
C LEU A 211 -0.34 -11.19 19.66
N HIS A 212 -0.49 -12.09 18.70
CA HIS A 212 -0.31 -13.53 18.90
C HIS A 212 1.17 -13.89 19.15
N GLU A 213 2.11 -13.38 18.35
CA GLU A 213 3.55 -13.68 18.46
C GLU A 213 4.12 -13.33 19.83
N VAL A 214 3.73 -12.18 20.40
CA VAL A 214 4.22 -11.74 21.71
C VAL A 214 3.32 -12.17 22.87
N LYS A 215 2.25 -12.93 22.59
CA LYS A 215 1.22 -13.34 23.57
C LYS A 215 0.68 -12.14 24.36
N GLY A 216 0.37 -11.05 23.65
CA GLY A 216 -0.23 -9.85 24.25
C GLY A 216 -1.72 -10.05 24.53
N THR A 217 -2.28 -9.20 25.40
CA THR A 217 -3.71 -9.27 25.78
C THR A 217 -4.57 -8.32 24.97
N ASP A 218 -4.17 -7.05 24.93
CA ASP A 218 -4.92 -5.94 24.34
C ASP A 218 -3.98 -5.04 23.53
N VAL A 219 -4.54 -4.11 22.77
CA VAL A 219 -3.76 -3.13 22.02
C VAL A 219 -4.14 -1.72 22.44
N LEU A 220 -3.15 -0.98 22.95
CA LEU A 220 -3.27 0.44 23.22
C LEU A 220 -2.67 1.25 22.08
N TYR A 221 -3.22 2.43 21.80
CA TYR A 221 -2.74 3.35 20.79
C TYR A 221 -2.43 4.72 21.40
N LEU A 222 -1.30 5.29 20.98
CA LEU A 222 -0.86 6.63 21.32
C LEU A 222 -0.38 7.34 20.04
N GLY A 223 -1.08 8.40 19.67
CA GLY A 223 -0.73 9.29 18.56
C GLY A 223 -0.75 10.75 18.98
N ASP A 224 -0.63 11.64 18.00
CA ASP A 224 -0.70 13.08 18.23
C ASP A 224 -2.10 13.49 18.75
N LEU A 225 -2.14 14.50 19.61
CA LEU A 225 -3.38 15.13 20.08
C LEU A 225 -3.87 16.17 19.05
N ASP A 226 -3.95 15.74 17.79
CA ASP A 226 -4.52 16.49 16.68
C ASP A 226 -5.67 15.71 16.02
N PRO A 227 -6.49 16.33 15.16
CA PRO A 227 -7.66 15.67 14.58
C PRO A 227 -7.31 14.41 13.77
N LYS A 228 -6.13 14.37 13.16
CA LYS A 228 -5.66 13.24 12.35
C LYS A 228 -5.18 12.09 13.24
N GLY A 229 -4.36 12.39 14.25
CA GLY A 229 -3.82 11.43 15.21
C GLY A 229 -4.93 10.70 15.99
N ILE A 230 -6.03 11.40 16.32
CA ILE A 230 -7.24 10.80 16.91
C ILE A 230 -8.10 10.08 15.87
N GLY A 231 -8.18 10.60 14.65
CA GLY A 231 -8.95 10.00 13.56
C GLY A 231 -8.42 8.64 13.10
N ILE A 232 -7.09 8.44 13.11
CA ILE A 232 -6.46 7.17 12.70
C ILE A 232 -6.97 5.95 13.47
N PRO A 233 -6.91 5.90 14.82
CA PRO A 233 -7.37 4.73 15.57
C PRO A 233 -8.90 4.56 15.53
N LEU A 234 -9.67 5.64 15.46
CA LEU A 234 -11.13 5.56 15.27
C LEU A 234 -11.47 4.92 13.92
N ASP A 235 -10.82 5.37 12.85
CA ASP A 235 -11.05 4.83 11.51
C ASP A 235 -10.58 3.39 11.40
N PHE A 236 -9.42 3.07 11.98
CA PHE A 236 -8.96 1.69 12.11
C PHE A 236 -10.05 0.84 12.79
N ASN A 237 -10.53 1.23 13.96
CA ASN A 237 -11.56 0.47 14.67
C ASN A 237 -12.87 0.36 13.87
N ARG A 238 -13.24 1.35 13.05
CA ARG A 238 -14.42 1.27 12.18
C ARG A 238 -14.24 0.31 11.01
N SER A 239 -13.05 0.29 10.39
CA SER A 239 -12.78 -0.53 9.20
C SER A 239 -12.29 -1.96 9.52
N SER A 240 -11.78 -2.20 10.72
CA SER A 240 -11.21 -3.51 11.07
C SER A 240 -12.28 -4.61 11.07
N ALA A 241 -11.94 -5.76 10.50
CA ALA A 241 -12.81 -6.92 10.45
C ALA A 241 -13.16 -7.44 11.86
N SER A 242 -14.21 -8.25 11.98
CA SER A 242 -14.71 -8.73 13.27
C SER A 242 -13.71 -9.60 14.05
N ASP A 243 -12.77 -10.23 13.35
CA ASP A 243 -11.71 -11.04 13.93
C ASP A 243 -10.38 -10.27 14.10
N GLU A 244 -10.28 -9.02 13.62
CA GLU A 244 -9.11 -8.15 13.84
C GLU A 244 -9.16 -7.47 15.21
N PRO A 245 -8.01 -7.30 15.89
CA PRO A 245 -7.97 -6.60 17.16
C PRO A 245 -8.44 -5.15 16.98
N LYS A 246 -9.17 -4.64 17.96
CA LYS A 246 -9.44 -3.22 18.12
C LYS A 246 -8.37 -2.59 19.00
N VAL A 247 -8.16 -1.29 18.83
CA VAL A 247 -7.26 -0.49 19.67
C VAL A 247 -8.05 0.34 20.67
N ALA A 248 -7.51 0.50 21.88
CA ALA A 248 -8.02 1.41 22.90
C ALA A 248 -7.03 2.58 23.11
N PRO A 249 -7.48 3.75 23.61
CA PRO A 249 -6.57 4.83 23.95
C PRO A 249 -5.60 4.42 25.07
N ALA A 250 -4.33 4.78 24.93
CA ALA A 250 -3.38 4.71 26.03
C ALA A 250 -3.63 5.87 27.02
N MET A 251 -4.70 5.77 27.80
CA MET A 251 -5.27 6.87 28.60
C MET A 251 -4.25 7.64 29.43
N GLU A 252 -3.38 6.94 30.15
CA GLU A 252 -2.33 7.53 30.99
C GLU A 252 -1.40 8.46 30.20
N TRP A 253 -1.04 8.09 28.97
CA TRP A 253 -0.14 8.91 28.15
C TRP A 253 -0.85 10.10 27.53
N TYR A 254 -2.12 9.95 27.17
CA TYR A 254 -2.93 11.07 26.72
C TYR A 254 -3.16 12.08 27.83
N GLU A 255 -3.47 11.63 29.06
CA GLU A 255 -3.59 12.47 30.25
C GLU A 255 -2.26 13.20 30.55
N TRP A 256 -1.14 12.49 30.48
CA TRP A 256 0.18 13.09 30.65
C TRP A 256 0.45 14.17 29.61
N LEU A 257 0.16 13.89 28.33
CA LEU A 257 0.38 14.85 27.24
C LEU A 257 -0.51 16.09 27.37
N LEU A 258 -1.78 15.97 27.76
CA LEU A 258 -2.65 17.13 28.00
C LEU A 258 -2.14 18.02 29.14
N SER A 259 -1.60 17.39 30.19
CA SER A 259 -1.10 18.06 31.39
C SER A 259 0.28 18.71 31.20
N HIS A 260 1.20 18.06 30.48
CA HIS A 260 2.62 18.44 30.42
C HIS A 260 3.13 18.74 29.00
N GLY A 261 2.35 18.40 27.98
CA GLY A 261 2.78 18.46 26.60
C GLY A 261 2.88 19.89 26.05
N PHE A 262 3.75 20.06 25.06
CA PHE A 262 3.96 21.35 24.41
C PHE A 262 2.84 21.66 23.41
N ARG A 263 1.98 22.61 23.78
CA ARG A 263 0.91 23.10 22.90
C ARG A 263 1.48 23.88 21.72
N ARG A 264 1.11 23.51 20.50
CA ARG A 264 1.51 24.20 19.26
C ARG A 264 0.28 24.61 18.48
N LYS A 265 0.38 25.72 17.74
CA LYS A 265 -0.72 26.18 16.87
C LYS A 265 -0.78 25.34 15.58
N LYS A 266 -1.99 25.00 15.14
CA LYS A 266 -2.29 24.33 13.87
C LYS A 266 -3.72 24.68 13.44
N ALA A 267 -3.85 25.47 12.38
CA ALA A 267 -5.15 25.99 11.91
C ALA A 267 -6.18 24.88 11.62
N VAL A 268 -5.74 23.70 11.18
CA VAL A 268 -6.60 22.53 10.87
C VAL A 268 -7.46 22.10 12.08
N CYS A 269 -7.02 22.39 13.31
CA CYS A 269 -7.76 22.06 14.52
C CYS A 269 -9.11 22.77 14.64
N THR A 270 -9.31 23.92 13.99
CA THR A 270 -10.59 24.66 14.03
C THR A 270 -11.76 23.92 13.38
N ASN A 271 -11.47 23.12 12.35
CA ASN A 271 -12.49 22.36 11.61
C ASN A 271 -12.63 20.93 12.16
N ALA A 272 -11.97 20.62 13.27
CA ALA A 272 -12.04 19.31 13.89
C ALA A 272 -13.43 19.07 14.48
N HIS A 273 -13.94 17.85 14.32
CA HIS A 273 -15.20 17.47 14.93
C HIS A 273 -14.96 17.12 16.41
N PRO A 274 -15.47 17.90 17.39
CA PRO A 274 -15.20 17.67 18.81
C PRO A 274 -15.59 16.28 19.29
N GLN A 275 -16.67 15.72 18.72
CA GLN A 275 -17.14 14.37 19.04
C GLN A 275 -16.07 13.30 18.84
N SER A 276 -15.16 13.46 17.87
CA SER A 276 -14.09 12.48 17.66
C SER A 276 -13.13 12.39 18.85
N ALA A 277 -12.88 13.51 19.55
CA ALA A 277 -12.06 13.49 20.77
C ALA A 277 -12.77 12.73 21.90
N ILE A 278 -14.07 12.97 22.06
CA ILE A 278 -14.92 12.32 23.09
C ILE A 278 -15.08 10.83 22.80
N ASP A 279 -15.34 10.46 21.55
CA ASP A 279 -15.49 9.07 21.12
C ASP A 279 -14.22 8.26 21.36
N TRP A 280 -13.05 8.90 21.31
CA TRP A 280 -11.76 8.25 21.50
C TRP A 280 -11.24 8.27 22.94
N LEU A 281 -11.31 9.41 23.62
CA LEU A 281 -10.73 9.61 24.96
C LEU A 281 -11.76 9.61 26.09
N GLY A 282 -13.05 9.42 25.79
CA GLY A 282 -14.14 9.57 26.73
C GLY A 282 -14.50 11.04 27.01
N GLU A 283 -15.53 11.26 27.82
CA GLU A 283 -16.08 12.60 28.08
C GLU A 283 -15.03 13.56 28.65
N THR A 284 -14.37 13.19 29.75
CA THR A 284 -13.48 14.12 30.48
C THR A 284 -12.27 14.57 29.65
N LEU A 285 -11.43 13.64 29.17
CA LEU A 285 -10.24 14.00 28.39
C LEU A 285 -10.61 14.45 26.97
N GLY A 286 -11.72 13.96 26.42
CA GLY A 286 -12.22 14.36 25.11
C GLY A 286 -12.69 15.80 25.07
N GLU A 287 -13.37 16.28 26.12
CA GLU A 287 -13.75 17.69 26.25
C GLU A 287 -12.54 18.61 26.36
N GLU A 288 -11.53 18.24 27.15
CA GLU A 288 -10.28 19.00 27.26
C GLU A 288 -9.54 19.09 25.91
N LEU A 289 -9.47 17.99 25.17
CA LEU A 289 -8.88 17.98 23.83
C LEU A 289 -9.72 18.80 22.83
N ALA A 290 -11.05 18.74 22.91
CA ALA A 290 -11.92 19.56 22.08
C ALA A 290 -11.74 21.06 22.35
N GLU A 291 -11.50 21.46 23.60
CA GLU A 291 -11.12 22.82 23.97
C GLU A 291 -9.78 23.24 23.37
N LEU A 292 -8.77 22.36 23.45
CA LEU A 292 -7.47 22.57 22.83
C LEU A 292 -7.62 22.85 21.32
N TRP A 293 -8.44 22.05 20.63
CA TRP A 293 -8.68 22.22 19.19
C TRP A 293 -9.41 23.50 18.83
N ARG A 294 -10.41 23.91 19.63
CA ARG A 294 -11.10 25.21 19.48
C ARG A 294 -10.13 26.39 19.63
N GLY A 295 -9.09 26.24 20.44
CA GLY A 295 -7.98 27.19 20.55
C GLY A 295 -6.93 27.11 19.43
N GLU A 296 -7.21 26.40 18.34
CA GLU A 296 -6.29 26.12 17.23
C GLU A 296 -5.00 25.42 17.66
N CYS A 297 -5.04 24.68 18.76
CA CYS A 297 -3.87 24.04 19.33
C CYS A 297 -3.91 22.52 19.16
N TRP A 298 -2.72 21.92 19.14
CA TRP A 298 -2.50 20.48 19.21
C TRP A 298 -1.24 20.21 20.04
N ILE A 299 -1.05 18.97 20.44
CA ILE A 299 0.13 18.54 21.18
C ILE A 299 0.79 17.36 20.41
N PRO A 300 2.07 17.47 20.03
CA PRO A 300 2.79 16.39 19.37
C PRO A 300 3.08 15.25 20.35
N GLN A 301 3.04 14.03 19.84
CA GLN A 301 3.39 12.83 20.60
C GLN A 301 4.82 12.90 21.17
N GLU A 302 5.76 13.52 20.45
CA GLU A 302 7.16 13.64 20.89
C GLU A 302 7.35 14.54 22.12
N ALA A 303 6.30 15.23 22.60
CA ALA A 303 6.37 15.91 23.90
C ALA A 303 6.58 14.93 25.07
N LEU A 304 6.17 13.66 24.90
CA LEU A 304 6.50 12.55 25.80
C LEU A 304 7.69 11.76 25.23
N GLY A 305 8.88 12.33 25.36
CA GLY A 305 10.13 11.75 24.87
C GLY A 305 10.82 10.80 25.85
N PHE A 306 11.97 10.25 25.44
CA PHE A 306 12.74 9.30 26.26
C PHE A 306 13.17 9.85 27.62
N GLU A 307 13.50 11.13 27.72
CA GLU A 307 13.88 11.77 28.98
C GLU A 307 12.70 11.82 29.96
N GLN A 308 11.52 12.18 29.48
CA GLN A 308 10.29 12.23 30.28
C GLN A 308 9.89 10.82 30.72
N LEU A 309 9.93 9.85 29.81
CA LEU A 309 9.66 8.44 30.13
C LEU A 309 10.62 7.88 31.16
N SER A 310 11.90 8.25 31.11
CA SER A 310 12.92 7.77 32.05
C SER A 310 12.81 8.40 33.44
N ALA A 311 12.03 9.48 33.58
CA ALA A 311 11.76 10.15 34.84
C ALA A 311 10.48 9.65 35.54
N LEU A 312 9.71 8.77 34.89
CA LEU A 312 8.48 8.13 35.39
C LEU A 312 8.78 6.71 35.89
#